data_AF-A0A3C0U707-F1
#
_entry.id   AF-A0A3C0U707-F1
#
_cell.length_a   1.000
_cell.length_b   1.000
_cell.length_c   1.000
_cell.angle_alpha   90.00
_cell.angle_beta   90.00
_cell.angle_gamma   90.00
#
_symmetry.space_group_name_H-M   'P 1'
#
loop_
_entity.id
_entity.type
_entity.pdbx_description
1 polymer ?
#
loop_
_entity_poly.entity_id
_entity_poly.type
_entity_poly.pdbx_seq_one_letter_code
_entity_poly.pdbx_strand_id
1 'polypeptide(L)'
;SVEIRVVEDYKAQVRSAHKISEQPSFEDTTSAKLSVNVRIQPKAMILDFTPEPIPSIRLGRVKLPKLPTQKASVGGGNYSGTYASFVLSSPRSKKNVWGVRALHEGALSGVKEVDYARQPSYNNEVLADFQRATKNWNLKTQSLLKADYVSFYGANVVSTNPLDSVPGVWQQQYGLSQQWLRTSNPTSKVSAMYRSGGAVYNFTHAGLNTFEHLAKTAHQFELYADDKTVFLDLGYQFSDYNGWA
;
A
#
# COMPACT_ATOMS: atom_id res chain seq x y z
N SER A 1 -84.75 69.82 11.02
CA SER A 1 -84.38 70.77 12.08
C SER A 1 -83.57 71.90 11.46
N VAL A 2 -83.97 73.15 11.74
CA VAL A 2 -83.18 74.41 11.90
C VAL A 2 -82.24 74.86 10.75
N GLU A 3 -82.10 76.13 10.33
CA GLU A 3 -82.91 77.36 10.17
C GLU A 3 -82.00 78.40 9.46
N ILE A 4 -82.55 79.13 8.47
CA ILE A 4 -82.53 80.61 8.23
C ILE A 4 -81.19 81.40 8.18
N ARG A 5 -80.97 82.51 7.43
CA ARG A 5 -81.45 83.17 6.18
C ARG A 5 -80.85 84.63 6.15
N VAL A 6 -80.52 85.15 4.93
CA VAL A 6 -80.38 86.58 4.48
C VAL A 6 -79.22 87.42 5.12
N VAL A 7 -78.60 88.46 4.54
CA VAL A 7 -79.16 89.66 3.87
C VAL A 7 -78.19 90.36 2.89
N GLU A 8 -78.69 90.50 1.66
CA GLU A 8 -78.63 91.52 0.59
C GLU A 8 -77.44 92.48 0.33
N ASP A 9 -77.33 92.78 -0.97
CA ASP A 9 -76.21 93.35 -1.71
C ASP A 9 -76.20 94.88 -1.79
N TYR A 10 -75.01 95.47 -1.70
CA TYR A 10 -74.77 96.89 -1.93
C TYR A 10 -74.63 97.23 -3.42
N LYS A 11 -75.34 98.28 -3.86
CA LYS A 11 -75.57 98.68 -5.26
C LYS A 11 -74.37 99.37 -5.90
N ALA A 12 -73.98 98.86 -7.07
CA ALA A 12 -72.94 99.42 -7.93
C ALA A 12 -73.37 100.74 -8.60
N GLN A 13 -72.47 101.73 -8.62
CA GLN A 13 -72.50 102.82 -9.61
C GLN A 13 -71.32 102.64 -10.58
N VAL A 14 -71.65 102.35 -11.83
CA VAL A 14 -70.69 102.19 -12.92
C VAL A 14 -70.40 103.57 -13.50
N ARG A 15 -69.17 104.08 -13.35
CA ARG A 15 -68.69 105.22 -14.15
C ARG A 15 -68.36 104.75 -15.56
N SER A 16 -68.85 105.50 -16.53
CA SER A 16 -68.84 105.20 -17.96
C SER A 16 -67.44 105.14 -18.56
N ALA A 17 -67.30 104.31 -19.58
CA ALA A 17 -66.06 103.87 -20.20
C ALA A 17 -65.22 105.00 -20.82
N HIS A 18 -63.89 104.87 -20.66
CA HIS A 18 -62.91 105.57 -21.49
C HIS A 18 -62.13 104.55 -22.32
N LYS A 19 -62.11 104.76 -23.64
CA LYS A 19 -61.43 103.89 -24.60
C LYS A 19 -59.95 104.25 -24.63
N ILE A 20 -59.09 103.40 -24.04
CA ILE A 20 -57.63 103.58 -24.10
C ILE A 20 -57.15 103.04 -25.45
N SER A 21 -56.56 103.94 -26.24
CA SER A 21 -56.07 103.71 -27.60
C SER A 21 -54.54 103.73 -27.59
N GLU A 22 -53.92 102.71 -27.01
CA GLU A 22 -52.47 102.54 -27.08
C GLU A 22 -52.15 101.30 -27.92
N GLN A 23 -51.24 101.46 -28.88
CA GLN A 23 -50.77 100.38 -29.75
C GLN A 23 -49.79 99.49 -28.97
N PRO A 24 -49.85 98.16 -29.12
CA PRO A 24 -48.99 97.25 -28.39
C PRO A 24 -47.53 97.36 -28.88
N SER A 25 -46.58 97.51 -27.95
CA SER A 25 -45.14 97.40 -28.22
C SER A 25 -44.74 95.92 -28.30
N PHE A 26 -43.99 95.55 -29.34
CA PHE A 26 -43.46 94.20 -29.51
C PHE A 26 -42.25 93.97 -28.59
N GLU A 27 -42.42 93.17 -27.54
CA GLU A 27 -41.32 92.68 -26.69
C GLU A 27 -41.07 91.20 -27.01
N ASP A 28 -39.84 90.87 -27.43
CA ASP A 28 -39.41 89.55 -27.89
C ASP A 28 -39.29 88.58 -26.69
N THR A 29 -40.01 87.46 -26.73
CA THR A 29 -40.12 86.48 -25.63
C THR A 29 -39.18 85.28 -25.78
N THR A 30 -38.07 85.43 -26.50
CA THR A 30 -37.10 84.34 -26.67
C THR A 30 -36.34 84.06 -25.36
N SER A 31 -36.92 83.20 -24.53
CA SER A 31 -36.31 82.70 -23.30
C SER A 31 -35.12 81.77 -23.59
N ALA A 32 -33.95 82.09 -23.04
CA ALA A 32 -32.76 81.25 -23.18
C ALA A 32 -32.95 79.92 -22.43
N LYS A 33 -32.69 78.79 -23.09
CA LYS A 33 -32.81 77.45 -22.50
C LYS A 33 -31.87 77.28 -21.31
N LEU A 34 -32.40 76.84 -20.17
CA LEU A 34 -31.61 76.53 -18.97
C LEU A 34 -30.63 75.37 -19.23
N SER A 35 -29.40 75.52 -18.74
CA SER A 35 -28.41 74.44 -18.77
C SER A 35 -28.76 73.37 -17.74
N VAL A 36 -29.12 72.18 -18.21
CA VAL A 36 -29.37 71.02 -17.34
C VAL A 36 -28.09 70.19 -17.24
N ASN A 37 -27.61 69.98 -16.02
CA ASN A 37 -26.42 69.17 -15.75
C ASN A 37 -26.86 67.82 -15.18
N VAL A 38 -26.75 66.74 -15.97
CA VAL A 38 -27.23 65.41 -15.57
C VAL A 38 -26.05 64.59 -15.03
N ARG A 39 -26.13 64.23 -13.74
CA ARG A 39 -25.14 63.38 -13.08
C ARG A 39 -25.66 61.96 -12.97
N ILE A 40 -25.08 61.05 -13.74
CA ILE A 40 -25.42 59.62 -13.68
C ILE A 40 -24.52 58.95 -12.64
N GLN A 41 -25.12 58.35 -11.61
CA GLN A 41 -24.41 57.58 -10.59
C GLN A 41 -24.51 56.09 -10.93
N PRO A 42 -23.42 55.42 -11.30
CA PRO A 42 -23.44 53.99 -11.53
C PRO A 42 -23.66 53.25 -10.21
N LYS A 43 -24.64 52.35 -10.19
CA LYS A 43 -24.91 51.48 -9.04
C LYS A 43 -24.25 50.13 -9.31
N ALA A 44 -23.26 49.76 -8.50
CA ALA A 44 -22.59 48.48 -8.63
C ALA A 44 -23.55 47.33 -8.28
N MET A 45 -23.58 46.31 -9.13
CA MET A 45 -24.35 45.08 -8.92
C MET A 45 -23.47 44.07 -8.18
N ILE A 46 -23.89 43.68 -6.98
CA ILE A 46 -23.23 42.64 -6.19
C ILE A 46 -23.73 41.29 -6.73
N LEU A 47 -22.81 40.49 -7.27
CA LEU A 47 -23.10 39.13 -7.72
C LEU A 47 -22.85 38.18 -6.54
N ASP A 48 -23.93 37.63 -5.96
CA ASP A 48 -23.84 36.53 -4.98
C ASP A 48 -23.48 35.23 -5.71
N PHE A 49 -22.18 35.01 -5.90
CA PHE A 49 -21.66 33.77 -6.46
C PHE A 49 -21.43 32.75 -5.34
N THR A 50 -22.34 31.78 -5.21
CA THR A 50 -22.16 30.61 -4.34
C THR A 50 -21.74 29.40 -5.18
N PRO A 51 -20.44 29.08 -5.30
CA PRO A 51 -20.00 27.95 -6.09
C PRO A 51 -20.52 26.64 -5.49
N GLU A 52 -21.12 25.80 -6.32
CA GLU A 52 -21.49 24.44 -5.91
C GLU A 52 -20.22 23.58 -5.78
N PRO A 53 -19.97 22.98 -4.60
CA PRO A 53 -18.78 22.17 -4.39
C PRO A 53 -18.83 20.90 -5.24
N ILE A 54 -17.77 20.65 -6.01
CA ILE A 54 -17.62 19.43 -6.80
C ILE A 54 -17.57 18.24 -5.84
N PRO A 55 -18.45 17.23 -5.97
CA PRO A 55 -18.44 16.09 -5.09
C PRO A 55 -17.13 15.31 -5.21
N SER A 56 -16.60 14.85 -4.08
CA SER A 56 -15.35 14.08 -4.04
C SER A 56 -15.45 12.80 -4.89
N ILE A 57 -14.47 12.56 -5.77
CA ILE A 57 -14.32 11.27 -6.47
C ILE A 57 -14.11 10.17 -5.43
N ARG A 58 -15.08 9.26 -5.31
CA ARG A 58 -14.92 8.02 -4.55
C ARG A 58 -14.32 6.98 -5.48
N LEU A 59 -13.05 6.66 -5.30
CA LEU A 59 -12.43 5.51 -5.98
C LEU A 59 -13.19 4.24 -5.58
N GLY A 60 -13.95 3.69 -6.52
CA GLY A 60 -14.63 2.42 -6.35
C GLY A 60 -13.63 1.31 -6.03
N ARG A 61 -14.02 0.35 -5.19
CA ARG A 61 -13.19 -0.84 -4.95
C ARG A 61 -13.10 -1.64 -6.25
N VAL A 62 -12.01 -1.48 -7.00
CA VAL A 62 -11.76 -2.28 -8.19
C VAL A 62 -11.46 -3.71 -7.74
N LYS A 63 -12.18 -4.67 -8.32
CA LYS A 63 -11.96 -6.10 -8.07
C LYS A 63 -10.63 -6.50 -8.70
N LEU A 64 -9.60 -6.62 -7.87
CA LEU A 64 -8.30 -7.12 -8.33
C LEU A 64 -8.44 -8.56 -8.84
N PRO A 65 -7.72 -8.94 -9.91
CA PRO A 65 -7.73 -10.31 -10.41
C PRO A 65 -7.22 -11.26 -9.32
N LYS A 66 -7.79 -12.46 -9.28
CA LYS A 66 -7.37 -13.51 -8.35
C LYS A 66 -6.01 -14.03 -8.79
N LEU A 67 -5.06 -14.11 -7.86
CA LEU A 67 -3.80 -14.79 -8.12
C LEU A 67 -4.04 -16.31 -8.16
N PRO A 68 -3.36 -17.04 -9.06
CA PRO A 68 -3.43 -18.49 -9.08
C PRO A 68 -2.92 -19.02 -7.74
N THR A 69 -3.81 -19.70 -7.03
CA THR A 69 -3.55 -20.27 -5.70
C THR A 69 -2.87 -21.62 -5.77
N GLN A 70 -2.88 -22.24 -6.94
CA GLN A 70 -2.42 -23.59 -7.19
C GLN A 70 -1.57 -23.59 -8.45
N LYS A 71 -0.40 -24.19 -8.38
CA LYS A 71 0.47 -24.44 -9.54
C LYS A 71 1.09 -25.82 -9.38
N ALA A 72 0.91 -26.65 -10.39
CA ALA A 72 1.66 -27.88 -10.54
C ALA A 72 2.57 -27.73 -11.76
N SER A 73 3.79 -28.25 -11.67
CA SER A 73 4.74 -28.26 -12.77
C SER A 73 5.49 -29.57 -12.70
N VAL A 74 5.45 -30.33 -13.78
CA VAL A 74 6.17 -31.60 -13.92
C VAL A 74 7.01 -31.53 -15.18
N GLY A 75 8.20 -32.10 -15.13
CA GLY A 75 9.15 -32.05 -16.23
C GLY A 75 10.08 -33.26 -16.21
N GLY A 76 10.59 -33.58 -17.39
CA GLY A 76 11.65 -34.55 -17.58
C GLY A 76 12.77 -33.91 -18.38
N GLY A 77 14.01 -34.30 -18.07
CA GLY A 77 15.21 -33.84 -18.75
C GLY A 77 16.04 -34.99 -19.31
N ASN A 78 17.16 -34.65 -19.92
CA ASN A 78 18.20 -35.63 -20.26
C ASN A 78 18.70 -36.34 -19.00
N TYR A 79 19.38 -37.47 -19.19
CA TYR A 79 20.02 -38.21 -18.08
C TYR A 79 19.04 -38.70 -17.01
N SER A 80 17.82 -39.05 -17.44
CA SER A 80 16.73 -39.47 -16.56
C SER A 80 16.41 -38.43 -15.50
N GLY A 81 16.52 -37.15 -15.86
CA GLY A 81 16.15 -36.03 -15.01
C GLY A 81 14.64 -35.97 -14.80
N THR A 82 14.21 -35.82 -13.55
CA THR A 82 12.81 -35.68 -13.14
C THR A 82 12.63 -34.39 -12.36
N TYR A 83 11.53 -33.69 -12.65
CA TYR A 83 11.16 -32.47 -11.97
C TYR A 83 9.68 -32.51 -11.62
N ALA A 84 9.35 -32.19 -10.37
CA ALA A 84 7.98 -32.00 -9.91
C ALA A 84 7.92 -30.86 -8.89
N SER A 85 7.00 -29.93 -9.09
CA SER A 85 6.80 -28.78 -8.22
C SER A 85 5.31 -28.54 -8.02
N PHE A 86 4.89 -28.51 -6.77
CA PHE A 86 3.53 -28.27 -6.35
C PHE A 86 3.50 -27.07 -5.42
N VAL A 87 2.74 -26.06 -5.76
CA VAL A 87 2.53 -24.86 -4.96
C VAL A 87 1.05 -24.72 -4.68
N LEU A 88 0.69 -24.64 -3.41
CA LEU A 88 -0.64 -24.37 -2.92
C LEU A 88 -0.58 -23.15 -2.01
N SER A 89 -1.50 -22.20 -2.17
CA SER A 89 -1.50 -20.98 -1.40
C SER A 89 -2.92 -20.45 -1.17
N SER A 90 -3.07 -19.62 -0.14
CA SER A 90 -4.30 -18.90 0.10
C SER A 90 -4.56 -17.85 -0.98
N PRO A 91 -5.82 -17.58 -1.34
CA PRO A 91 -6.18 -16.39 -2.10
C PRO A 91 -5.75 -15.12 -1.37
N ARG A 92 -5.62 -14.01 -2.11
CA ARG A 92 -5.28 -12.70 -1.53
C ARG A 92 -6.20 -12.37 -0.35
N SER A 93 -5.61 -12.10 0.80
CA SER A 93 -6.32 -11.78 2.04
C SER A 93 -5.53 -10.74 2.84
N LYS A 94 -6.25 -9.83 3.50
CA LYS A 94 -5.65 -8.76 4.31
C LYS A 94 -5.19 -9.24 5.69
N LYS A 95 -5.69 -10.39 6.15
CA LYS A 95 -5.51 -10.87 7.53
C LYS A 95 -4.67 -12.14 7.62
N ASN A 96 -4.85 -13.06 6.67
CA ASN A 96 -4.22 -14.38 6.67
C ASN A 96 -3.69 -14.68 5.28
N VAL A 97 -2.42 -15.01 5.18
CA VAL A 97 -1.80 -15.50 3.95
C VAL A 97 -1.05 -16.77 4.31
N TRP A 98 -1.21 -17.83 3.53
CA TRP A 98 -0.44 -19.05 3.71
C TRP A 98 -0.04 -19.64 2.37
N GLY A 99 1.03 -20.43 2.38
CA GLY A 99 1.58 -21.10 1.21
C GLY A 99 2.27 -22.40 1.62
N VAL A 100 2.17 -23.41 0.78
CA VAL A 100 2.94 -24.64 0.86
C VAL A 100 3.50 -24.90 -0.52
N ARG A 101 4.79 -25.16 -0.59
CA ARG A 101 5.50 -25.58 -1.79
C ARG A 101 6.18 -26.90 -1.51
N ALA A 102 5.99 -27.86 -2.39
CA ALA A 102 6.77 -29.08 -2.46
C ALA A 102 7.52 -29.09 -3.79
N LEU A 103 8.81 -29.36 -3.74
CA LEU A 103 9.70 -29.46 -4.89
C LEU A 103 10.45 -30.79 -4.81
N HIS A 104 10.50 -31.46 -5.94
CA HIS A 104 11.37 -32.59 -6.21
C HIS A 104 12.09 -32.31 -7.53
N GLU A 105 13.41 -32.35 -7.49
CA GLU A 105 14.26 -32.31 -8.66
C GLU A 105 15.28 -33.42 -8.51
N GLY A 106 15.51 -34.20 -9.55
CA GLY A 106 16.46 -35.30 -9.46
C GLY A 106 16.97 -35.75 -10.81
N ALA A 107 18.09 -36.45 -10.78
CA ALA A 107 18.66 -37.13 -11.93
C ALA A 107 19.19 -38.49 -11.46
N LEU A 108 18.90 -39.54 -12.23
CA LEU A 108 19.42 -40.89 -11.96
C LEU A 108 20.82 -41.10 -12.53
N SER A 109 21.25 -40.24 -13.46
CA SER A 109 22.57 -40.32 -14.09
C SER A 109 23.25 -38.96 -14.14
N GLY A 110 24.57 -38.97 -14.07
CA GLY A 110 25.40 -37.79 -14.22
C GLY A 110 25.77 -37.54 -15.68
N VAL A 111 26.89 -36.84 -15.89
CA VAL A 111 27.39 -36.49 -17.22
C VAL A 111 27.96 -37.75 -17.90
N LYS A 112 27.51 -38.02 -19.14
CA LYS A 112 28.03 -39.13 -19.97
C LYS A 112 29.51 -38.90 -20.31
N GLU A 113 30.22 -40.00 -20.56
CA GLU A 113 31.64 -40.02 -20.99
C GLU A 113 32.65 -39.52 -19.94
N VAL A 114 32.22 -39.41 -18.69
CA VAL A 114 33.07 -39.20 -17.52
C VAL A 114 32.76 -40.30 -16.50
N ASP A 115 33.65 -40.59 -15.55
CA ASP A 115 33.47 -41.61 -14.49
C ASP A 115 32.22 -41.41 -13.60
N TYR A 116 31.50 -40.31 -13.84
CA TYR A 116 30.33 -39.84 -13.10
C TYR A 116 28.99 -40.20 -13.77
N ALA A 117 28.99 -41.00 -14.83
CA ALA A 117 27.79 -41.34 -15.61
C ALA A 117 26.65 -41.98 -14.77
N ARG A 118 26.97 -42.61 -13.63
CA ARG A 118 26.00 -43.31 -12.75
C ARG A 118 25.72 -42.59 -11.43
N GLN A 119 26.08 -41.32 -11.29
CA GLN A 119 25.87 -40.58 -10.05
C GLN A 119 24.47 -39.96 -9.99
N PRO A 120 23.62 -40.36 -9.04
CA PRO A 120 22.33 -39.71 -8.85
C PRO A 120 22.47 -38.44 -8.01
N SER A 121 21.55 -37.51 -8.24
CA SER A 121 21.35 -36.32 -7.42
C SER A 121 19.86 -36.13 -7.19
N TYR A 122 19.50 -35.70 -5.98
CA TYR A 122 18.11 -35.39 -5.63
C TYR A 122 18.08 -34.14 -4.78
N ASN A 123 17.21 -33.21 -5.10
CA ASN A 123 16.90 -32.02 -4.31
C ASN A 123 15.43 -32.05 -3.96
N ASN A 124 15.11 -32.20 -2.68
CA ASN A 124 13.73 -32.24 -2.21
C ASN A 124 13.53 -31.12 -1.22
N GLU A 125 12.47 -30.33 -1.42
CA GLU A 125 12.16 -29.20 -0.55
C GLU A 125 10.65 -29.18 -0.27
N VAL A 126 10.30 -29.02 1.00
CA VAL A 126 8.97 -28.61 1.44
C VAL A 126 9.11 -27.31 2.20
N LEU A 127 8.49 -26.26 1.67
CA LEU A 127 8.44 -24.94 2.28
C LEU A 127 6.99 -24.63 2.65
N ALA A 128 6.74 -24.28 3.89
CA ALA A 128 5.44 -23.76 4.31
C ALA A 128 5.59 -22.36 4.91
N ASP A 129 4.74 -21.46 4.47
CA ASP A 129 4.68 -20.06 4.89
C ASP A 129 3.32 -19.77 5.49
N PHE A 130 3.28 -19.06 6.60
CA PHE A 130 2.07 -18.57 7.22
C PHE A 130 2.27 -17.14 7.71
N GLN A 131 1.34 -16.25 7.39
CA GLN A 131 1.36 -14.86 7.81
C GLN A 131 -0.02 -14.45 8.35
N ARG A 132 -0.03 -13.87 9.55
CA ARG A 132 -1.21 -13.35 10.24
C ARG A 132 -1.02 -11.87 10.55
N ALA A 133 -1.78 -11.02 9.87
CA ALA A 133 -1.91 -9.61 10.20
C ALA A 133 -3.08 -9.38 11.17
N THR A 134 -2.77 -8.88 12.35
CA THR A 134 -3.70 -8.38 13.36
C THR A 134 -3.74 -6.85 13.33
N LYS A 135 -4.51 -6.21 14.22
CA LYS A 135 -4.59 -4.74 14.29
C LYS A 135 -3.22 -4.10 14.60
N ASN A 136 -2.46 -4.73 15.49
CA ASN A 136 -1.24 -4.14 16.06
C ASN A 136 0.04 -4.91 15.68
N TRP A 137 -0.09 -6.14 15.19
CA TRP A 137 1.02 -7.06 14.92
C TRP A 137 0.83 -7.79 13.61
N ASN A 138 1.92 -7.97 12.88
CA ASN A 138 2.03 -8.85 11.73
C ASN A 138 3.00 -9.98 12.08
N LEU A 139 2.49 -11.21 12.15
CA LEU A 139 3.25 -12.42 12.44
C LEU A 139 3.51 -13.16 11.13
N LYS A 140 4.75 -13.58 10.90
CA LYS A 140 5.17 -14.46 9.81
C LYS A 140 5.89 -15.66 10.38
N THR A 141 5.50 -16.85 9.97
CA THR A 141 6.11 -18.12 10.32
C THR A 141 6.45 -18.85 9.03
N GLN A 142 7.64 -19.42 8.95
CA GLN A 142 8.07 -20.22 7.82
C GLN A 142 8.77 -21.48 8.33
N SER A 143 8.40 -22.63 7.78
CA SER A 143 9.06 -23.91 8.03
C SER A 143 9.65 -24.45 6.74
N LEU A 144 10.87 -24.94 6.82
CA LEU A 144 11.63 -25.49 5.70
C LEU A 144 12.03 -26.93 6.05
N LEU A 145 11.74 -27.86 5.15
CA LEU A 145 12.25 -29.22 5.19
C LEU A 145 12.99 -29.45 3.88
N LYS A 146 14.27 -29.77 3.93
CA LYS A 146 15.05 -30.18 2.77
C LYS A 146 15.65 -31.55 2.97
N ALA A 147 15.71 -32.31 1.89
CA ALA A 147 16.39 -33.58 1.82
C ALA A 147 17.09 -33.67 0.47
N ASP A 148 18.37 -33.33 0.48
CA ASP A 148 19.21 -33.32 -0.70
C ASP A 148 20.12 -34.56 -0.66
N TYR A 149 20.23 -35.26 -1.78
CA TYR A 149 21.14 -36.39 -1.93
C TYR A 149 22.34 -35.93 -2.74
N VAL A 150 23.50 -35.91 -2.09
CA VAL A 150 24.75 -35.51 -2.71
C VAL A 150 25.63 -36.74 -2.86
N SER A 151 26.04 -37.02 -4.10
CA SER A 151 27.09 -37.99 -4.39
C SER A 151 28.45 -37.34 -4.14
N PHE A 152 29.35 -37.99 -3.38
CA PHE A 152 30.68 -37.44 -3.16
C PHE A 152 31.51 -37.45 -4.46
N TYR A 153 32.10 -36.30 -4.79
CA TYR A 153 33.09 -36.16 -5.84
C TYR A 153 34.49 -36.27 -5.22
N GLY A 154 35.26 -37.28 -5.59
CA GLY A 154 36.61 -37.51 -5.05
C GLY A 154 37.46 -38.42 -5.94
N ALA A 155 38.40 -37.80 -6.66
CA ALA A 155 39.57 -38.30 -7.38
C ALA A 155 39.56 -39.72 -7.98
N ASN A 156 39.49 -39.77 -9.32
CA ASN A 156 39.92 -40.89 -10.15
C ASN A 156 41.43 -41.10 -10.12
N VAL A 157 41.90 -42.13 -9.40
CA VAL A 157 42.91 -43.12 -9.84
C VAL A 157 42.78 -44.27 -8.81
N VAL A 158 42.49 -45.53 -9.15
CA VAL A 158 43.38 -46.50 -9.82
C VAL A 158 42.53 -47.62 -10.45
N SER A 159 43.02 -48.10 -11.59
CA SER A 159 42.45 -48.99 -12.62
C SER A 159 42.00 -50.41 -12.20
N THR A 160 41.50 -50.66 -10.99
CA THR A 160 41.32 -52.06 -10.53
C THR A 160 40.01 -52.40 -9.84
N ASN A 161 39.07 -51.47 -9.65
CA ASN A 161 37.76 -51.82 -9.10
C ASN A 161 36.63 -51.14 -9.87
N PRO A 162 35.61 -51.89 -10.34
CA PRO A 162 34.36 -51.27 -10.70
C PRO A 162 33.83 -50.57 -9.43
N LEU A 163 33.74 -49.25 -9.47
CA LEU A 163 33.02 -48.47 -8.45
C LEU A 163 31.53 -48.80 -8.60
N ASP A 164 31.15 -49.96 -8.07
CA ASP A 164 29.76 -50.35 -7.90
C ASP A 164 29.26 -49.73 -6.59
N SER A 165 28.09 -49.08 -6.65
CA SER A 165 27.44 -48.32 -5.57
C SER A 165 28.27 -47.18 -4.96
N VAL A 166 28.23 -45.98 -5.57
CA VAL A 166 28.83 -44.77 -4.99
C VAL A 166 28.11 -44.44 -3.66
N PRO A 167 28.82 -44.33 -2.52
CA PRO A 167 28.22 -43.88 -1.27
C PRO A 167 27.88 -42.39 -1.39
N GLY A 168 26.65 -42.05 -1.79
CA GLY A 168 26.11 -40.72 -1.59
C GLY A 168 25.41 -40.62 -0.25
N VAL A 169 25.25 -39.40 0.25
CA VAL A 169 24.72 -39.14 1.58
C VAL A 169 23.54 -38.18 1.50
N TRP A 170 22.49 -38.49 2.26
CA TRP A 170 21.37 -37.60 2.45
C TRP A 170 21.74 -36.48 3.41
N GLN A 171 21.67 -35.25 2.90
CA GLN A 171 21.73 -34.02 3.67
C GLN A 171 20.32 -33.56 3.96
N GLN A 172 19.96 -33.48 5.25
CA GLN A 172 18.63 -33.09 5.69
C GLN A 172 18.71 -31.75 6.40
N GLN A 173 17.82 -30.82 6.06
CA GLN A 173 17.73 -29.52 6.72
C GLN A 173 16.32 -29.28 7.23
N TYR A 174 16.22 -28.90 8.49
CA TYR A 174 14.97 -28.59 9.18
C TYR A 174 15.05 -27.17 9.71
N GLY A 175 14.35 -26.25 9.06
CA GLY A 175 14.30 -24.84 9.43
C GLY A 175 12.94 -24.44 9.97
N LEU A 176 12.93 -23.63 11.02
CA LEU A 176 11.77 -22.91 11.51
C LEU A 176 12.16 -21.46 11.75
N SER A 177 11.43 -20.53 11.13
CA SER A 177 11.58 -19.10 11.39
C SER A 177 10.26 -18.48 11.76
N GLN A 178 10.32 -17.55 12.70
CA GLN A 178 9.19 -16.76 13.16
C GLN A 178 9.63 -15.31 13.25
N GLN A 179 8.82 -14.41 12.72
CA GLN A 179 9.04 -12.97 12.72
C GLN A 179 7.75 -12.29 13.14
N TRP A 180 7.83 -11.28 13.98
CA TRP A 180 6.70 -10.47 14.39
C TRP A 180 7.06 -9.00 14.32
N LEU A 181 6.19 -8.23 13.66
CA LEU A 181 6.35 -6.80 13.45
C LEU A 181 5.15 -6.06 14.04
N ARG A 182 5.40 -5.05 14.86
CA ARG A 182 4.37 -4.15 15.35
C ARG A 182 3.98 -3.18 14.24
N THR A 183 2.69 -3.12 13.92
CA THR A 183 2.12 -2.25 12.88
C THR A 183 1.42 -1.01 13.46
N SER A 184 1.24 -0.96 14.79
CA SER A 184 0.66 0.18 15.47
C SER A 184 1.73 1.20 15.84
N ASN A 185 1.46 2.46 15.55
CA ASN A 185 2.27 3.57 16.04
C ASN A 185 1.90 3.87 17.51
N PRO A 186 2.84 4.34 18.33
CA PRO A 186 2.54 4.74 19.70
C PRO A 186 1.58 5.95 19.68
N THR A 187 0.54 5.88 20.50
CA THR A 187 -0.48 6.93 20.62
C THR A 187 -0.15 7.99 21.67
N SER A 188 0.98 7.87 22.39
CA SER A 188 1.41 8.78 23.46
C SER A 188 2.94 8.95 23.48
N LYS A 189 3.45 9.89 24.30
CA LYS A 189 4.88 10.03 24.62
C LYS A 189 5.36 8.78 25.36
N VAL A 190 5.82 7.77 24.63
CA VAL A 190 6.48 6.58 25.19
C VAL A 190 7.98 6.79 25.05
N SER A 191 8.78 6.44 26.05
CA SER A 191 10.25 6.54 25.99
C SER A 191 10.91 5.40 25.19
N ALA A 192 10.25 4.24 25.12
CA ALA A 192 10.75 3.07 24.42
C ALA A 192 9.60 2.20 23.89
N MET A 193 9.73 1.68 22.67
CA MET A 193 8.78 0.78 22.05
C MET A 193 9.48 -0.42 21.42
N TYR A 194 8.99 -1.61 21.71
CA TYR A 194 9.38 -2.79 20.97
C TYR A 194 8.72 -2.81 19.58
N ARG A 195 9.54 -2.82 18.53
CA ARG A 195 9.10 -2.68 17.13
C ARG A 195 8.95 -4.01 16.43
N SER A 196 9.96 -4.86 16.51
CA SER A 196 9.94 -6.14 15.83
C SER A 196 10.85 -7.14 16.48
N GLY A 197 10.64 -8.42 16.19
CA GLY A 197 11.71 -9.38 16.36
C GLY A 197 11.42 -10.67 15.64
N GLY A 198 12.35 -11.60 15.78
CA GLY A 198 12.26 -12.90 15.16
C GLY A 198 13.18 -13.90 15.81
N ALA A 199 12.83 -15.16 15.63
CA ALA A 199 13.61 -16.32 16.02
C ALA A 199 13.71 -17.26 14.82
N VAL A 200 14.89 -17.81 14.61
CA VAL A 200 15.21 -18.77 13.56
C VAL A 200 15.93 -19.93 14.22
N TYR A 201 15.51 -21.14 13.89
CA TYR A 201 16.21 -22.37 14.25
C TYR A 201 16.37 -23.21 13.00
N ASN A 202 17.60 -23.60 12.70
CA ASN A 202 17.92 -24.51 11.61
C ASN A 202 18.72 -25.67 12.19
N PHE A 203 18.28 -26.89 11.91
CA PHE A 203 19.03 -28.12 12.15
C PHE A 203 19.47 -28.70 10.81
N THR A 204 20.75 -28.96 10.64
CA THR A 204 21.31 -29.55 9.44
C THR A 204 21.94 -30.88 9.82
N HIS A 205 21.56 -31.96 9.17
CA HIS A 205 22.23 -33.25 9.25
C HIS A 205 22.92 -33.52 7.92
N ALA A 206 24.23 -33.35 7.86
CA ALA A 206 25.02 -33.51 6.64
C ALA A 206 25.38 -34.98 6.35
N GLY A 207 24.90 -35.90 7.19
CA GLY A 207 25.21 -37.33 7.17
C GLY A 207 26.62 -37.65 7.66
N LEU A 208 27.00 -38.93 7.62
CA LEU A 208 28.24 -39.41 8.28
C LEU A 208 28.34 -38.93 9.75
N ASN A 209 27.22 -39.03 10.49
CA ASN A 209 27.06 -38.51 11.86
C ASN A 209 27.39 -37.02 12.07
N THR A 210 27.46 -36.23 10.99
CA THR A 210 27.71 -34.79 11.06
C THR A 210 26.40 -34.02 11.15
N PHE A 211 26.26 -33.15 12.15
CA PHE A 211 25.09 -32.31 12.34
C PHE A 211 25.44 -30.92 12.89
N GLU A 212 24.55 -29.96 12.63
CA GLU A 212 24.67 -28.59 13.07
C GLU A 212 23.34 -28.08 13.62
N HIS A 213 23.38 -27.43 14.77
CA HIS A 213 22.29 -26.63 15.32
C HIS A 213 22.63 -25.16 15.16
N LEU A 214 21.76 -24.40 14.50
CA LEU A 214 21.88 -22.95 14.38
C LEU A 214 20.61 -22.29 14.91
N ALA A 215 20.73 -21.53 15.99
CA ALA A 215 19.64 -20.72 16.53
C ALA A 215 20.02 -19.23 16.46
N LYS A 216 19.10 -18.39 16.02
CA LYS A 216 19.30 -16.94 15.93
C LYS A 216 18.06 -16.20 16.36
N THR A 217 18.24 -15.15 17.15
CA THR A 217 17.19 -14.17 17.45
C THR A 217 17.62 -12.79 17.01
N ALA A 218 16.65 -11.95 16.67
CA ALA A 218 16.86 -10.55 16.37
C ALA A 218 15.66 -9.75 16.88
N HIS A 219 15.91 -8.64 17.53
CA HIS A 219 14.91 -7.82 18.23
C HIS A 219 15.24 -6.35 18.00
N GLN A 220 14.23 -5.54 17.73
CA GLN A 220 14.38 -4.11 17.47
C GLN A 220 13.51 -3.32 18.43
N PHE A 221 14.14 -2.33 19.07
CA PHE A 221 13.50 -1.37 19.95
C PHE A 221 13.69 0.04 19.39
N GLU A 222 12.65 0.86 19.48
CA GLU A 222 12.65 2.28 19.16
C GLU A 222 12.64 3.06 20.47
N LEU A 223 13.69 3.81 20.74
CA LEU A 223 13.79 4.70 21.89
C LEU A 223 13.50 6.13 21.43
N TYR A 224 12.56 6.80 22.08
CA TYR A 224 12.15 8.15 21.73
C TYR A 224 12.75 9.13 22.75
N ALA A 225 13.67 9.97 22.28
CA ALA A 225 14.33 11.02 23.04
C ALA A 225 13.97 12.38 22.41
N ASP A 226 12.84 12.94 22.85
CA ASP A 226 12.23 14.18 22.36
C ASP A 226 12.16 14.26 20.82
N ASP A 227 13.13 14.91 20.18
CA ASP A 227 13.16 15.12 18.72
C ASP A 227 13.92 14.03 17.95
N LYS A 228 14.47 13.02 18.64
CA LYS A 228 15.27 11.94 18.05
C LYS A 228 14.71 10.56 18.37
N THR A 229 14.68 9.70 17.37
CA THR A 229 14.42 8.27 17.53
C THR A 229 15.74 7.51 17.41
N VAL A 230 16.07 6.74 18.44
CA VAL A 230 17.23 5.83 18.45
C VAL A 230 16.73 4.41 18.26
N PHE A 231 17.30 3.68 17.30
CA PHE A 231 17.01 2.26 17.10
C PHE A 231 18.05 1.42 17.83
N LEU A 232 17.57 0.49 18.66
CA LEU A 232 18.40 -0.49 19.35
C LEU A 232 18.07 -1.88 18.79
N ASP A 233 19.05 -2.47 18.11
CA ASP A 233 18.97 -3.84 17.60
C ASP A 233 19.73 -4.79 18.51
N LEU A 234 19.04 -5.81 19.02
CA LEU A 234 19.59 -6.85 19.87
C LEU A 234 19.44 -8.19 19.16
N GLY A 235 20.55 -8.90 18.96
CA GLY A 235 20.55 -10.22 18.35
C GLY A 235 21.38 -11.21 19.14
N TYR A 236 20.92 -12.46 19.19
CA TYR A 236 21.68 -13.57 19.74
C TYR A 236 21.84 -14.62 18.65
N GLN A 237 23.03 -15.23 18.57
CA GLN A 237 23.30 -16.32 17.64
C GLN A 237 24.02 -17.43 18.41
N PHE A 238 23.52 -18.64 18.24
CA PHE A 238 24.08 -19.88 18.75
C PHE A 238 24.30 -20.83 17.57
N SER A 239 25.48 -21.41 17.51
CA SER A 239 25.83 -22.45 16.54
C SER A 239 26.56 -23.55 17.31
N ASP A 240 26.11 -24.77 17.16
CA ASP A 240 26.76 -25.97 17.65
C ASP A 240 26.95 -26.93 16.48
N TYR A 241 28.18 -27.36 16.27
CA TYR A 241 28.58 -28.17 15.13
C TYR A 241 29.28 -29.42 15.64
N ASN A 242 28.79 -30.57 15.19
CA ASN A 242 29.42 -31.86 15.39
C ASN A 242 29.77 -32.44 14.02
N GLY A 243 31.05 -32.70 13.78
CA GLY A 243 31.52 -33.36 12.57
C GLY A 243 32.42 -34.55 12.88
N TRP A 244 32.39 -35.54 11.99
CA TRP A 244 33.45 -36.54 11.94
C TRP A 244 34.73 -35.90 11.38
N ALA A 245 35.85 -36.16 12.07
CA ALA A 245 37.20 -35.77 11.65
C ALA A 245 37.72 -36.66 10.51
#